data_AF-A0A924P7K0-F1
#
_entry.id   AF-A0A924P7K0-F1
#
_cell.length_a   1.000
_cell.length_b   1.000
_cell.length_c   1.000
_cell.angle_alpha   90.00
_cell.angle_beta   90.00
_cell.angle_gamma   90.00
#
_symmetry.space_group_name_H-M   'P 1'
#
loop_
_entity.id
_entity.type
_entity.pdbx_description
1 polymer ?
#
loop_
_entity_poly.entity_id
_entity_poly.type
_entity_poly.pdbx_seq_one_letter_code
_entity_poly.pdbx_strand_id
1 'polypeptide(L)'
;MRDKLSDPDYEGGNLALQSGASEVDRAKYQACQLIAKYQREHGWMQKEVAAKLGVDESRVSDLLRGKIESFTLDRLIGYAEKLHPGLRVQISAA
;
A
#
# COMPACT_ATOMS: atom_id res chain seq x y z
N MET A 1 -11.47 -9.87 -10.74
CA MET A 1 -10.47 -9.57 -9.68
C MET A 1 -10.64 -8.20 -9.02
N ARG A 2 -11.20 -7.18 -9.72
CA ARG A 2 -11.70 -5.95 -9.09
C ARG A 2 -12.73 -6.23 -7.97
N ASP A 3 -13.44 -7.36 -8.06
CA ASP A 3 -14.35 -7.85 -7.02
C ASP A 3 -13.69 -8.15 -5.68
N LYS A 4 -12.55 -8.87 -5.60
CA LYS A 4 -12.16 -9.52 -4.34
C LYS A 4 -11.92 -8.57 -3.17
N LEU A 5 -11.35 -7.38 -3.35
CA LEU A 5 -11.17 -6.45 -2.22
C LEU A 5 -12.45 -5.65 -1.88
N SER A 6 -13.42 -5.60 -2.80
CA SER A 6 -14.74 -4.97 -2.58
C SER A 6 -15.81 -5.98 -2.16
N ASP A 7 -15.50 -7.27 -2.31
CA ASP A 7 -16.30 -8.41 -1.92
C ASP A 7 -16.34 -8.48 -0.38
N PRO A 8 -17.53 -8.33 0.23
CA PRO A 8 -17.68 -8.40 1.67
C PRO A 8 -17.29 -9.78 2.24
N ASP A 9 -17.28 -10.83 1.41
CA ASP A 9 -16.93 -12.20 1.78
C ASP A 9 -15.45 -12.53 1.54
N TYR A 10 -14.64 -11.56 1.09
CA TYR A 10 -13.21 -11.75 0.99
C TYR A 10 -12.57 -11.67 2.38
N GLU A 11 -12.23 -12.85 2.92
CA GLU A 11 -11.50 -13.03 4.18
C GLU A 11 -10.12 -12.33 4.23
N GLY A 12 -9.75 -11.71 3.12
CA GLY A 12 -8.51 -11.01 2.97
C GLY A 12 -8.49 -9.54 3.38
N GLY A 13 -9.36 -9.09 4.29
CA GLY A 13 -9.52 -7.69 4.66
C GLY A 13 -8.24 -6.90 5.00
N ASN A 14 -8.38 -5.58 5.14
CA ASN A 14 -7.28 -4.68 5.51
C ASN A 14 -6.77 -5.03 6.93
N LEU A 15 -5.47 -5.28 7.05
CA LEU A 15 -4.80 -5.58 8.30
C LEU A 15 -4.60 -4.27 9.08
N ALA A 16 -5.45 -4.06 10.09
CA ALA A 16 -5.33 -2.90 10.96
C ALA A 16 -4.01 -2.93 11.75
N LEU A 17 -3.43 -1.75 11.99
CA LEU A 17 -2.29 -1.61 12.88
C LEU A 17 -2.69 -1.96 14.32
N GLN A 18 -1.81 -2.70 15.01
CA GLN A 18 -1.96 -3.00 16.43
C GLN A 18 -1.73 -1.75 17.29
N SER A 19 -2.36 -1.73 18.47
CA SER A 19 -2.07 -0.72 19.49
C SER A 19 -0.61 -0.80 19.92
N GLY A 20 0.14 0.30 19.80
CA GLY A 20 1.57 0.35 20.14
C GLY A 20 2.53 0.09 18.97
N ALA A 21 2.05 0.08 17.72
CA ALA A 21 2.90 -0.02 16.53
C ALA A 21 4.05 1.02 16.54
N SER A 22 5.23 0.60 16.08
CA SER A 22 6.40 1.46 15.96
C SER A 22 6.19 2.57 14.93
N GLU A 23 6.98 3.64 14.98
CA GLU A 23 6.92 4.71 13.97
C GLU A 23 7.22 4.18 12.55
N VAL A 24 8.07 3.16 12.43
CA VAL A 24 8.35 2.50 11.15
C VAL A 24 7.10 1.79 10.63
N ASP A 25 6.37 1.07 11.49
CA ASP A 25 5.15 0.35 11.11
C ASP A 25 4.04 1.32 10.71
N ARG A 26 3.90 2.44 11.43
CA ARG A 26 2.99 3.53 11.08
C ARG A 26 3.34 4.12 9.72
N ALA A 27 4.61 4.41 9.47
CA ALA A 27 5.08 4.96 8.20
C ALA A 27 4.84 3.97 7.03
N LYS A 28 5.13 2.68 7.23
CA LYS A 28 4.83 1.64 6.23
C LYS A 28 3.33 1.59 5.93
N TYR A 29 2.49 1.58 6.96
CA TYR A 29 1.05 1.54 6.78
C TYR A 29 0.52 2.77 6.05
N GLN A 30 1.00 3.97 6.39
CA GLN A 30 0.67 5.21 5.69
C GLN A 30 1.07 5.15 4.22
N ALA A 31 2.25 4.60 3.90
CA ALA A 31 2.68 4.41 2.51
C ALA A 31 1.76 3.42 1.75
N CYS A 32 1.35 2.31 2.38
CA CYS A 32 0.34 1.41 1.81
C CYS A 32 -0.99 2.12 1.54
N GLN A 33 -1.46 2.95 2.49
CA GLN A 33 -2.70 3.72 2.35
C GLN A 33 -2.60 4.76 1.22
N LEU A 34 -1.45 5.42 1.06
CA LEU A 34 -1.20 6.36 -0.03
C LEU A 34 -1.34 5.68 -1.40
N ILE A 35 -0.70 4.52 -1.57
CA ILE A 35 -0.76 3.74 -2.82
C ILE A 35 -2.18 3.21 -3.08
N ALA A 36 -2.87 2.71 -2.05
CA ALA A 36 -4.25 2.24 -2.15
C ALA A 36 -5.23 3.38 -2.49
N LYS A 37 -4.98 4.59 -1.97
CA LYS A 37 -5.73 5.78 -2.35
C LYS A 37 -5.52 6.12 -3.83
N TYR A 38 -4.27 6.16 -4.29
CA TYR A 38 -3.95 6.41 -5.71
C TYR A 38 -4.65 5.41 -6.64
N GLN A 39 -4.59 4.12 -6.33
CA GLN A 39 -5.25 3.06 -7.10
C GLN A 39 -6.76 3.29 -7.22
N ARG A 40 -7.43 3.67 -6.12
CA ARG A 40 -8.87 3.98 -6.11
C ARG A 40 -9.20 5.23 -6.92
N GLU A 41 -8.44 6.30 -6.76
CA GLU A 41 -8.66 7.58 -7.47
C GLU A 41 -8.51 7.43 -8.99
N HIS A 42 -7.63 6.54 -9.44
CA HIS A 42 -7.41 6.26 -10.87
C HIS A 42 -8.28 5.11 -11.40
N GLY A 43 -9.07 4.44 -10.54
CA GLY A 43 -9.92 3.31 -10.93
C GLY A 43 -9.15 2.08 -11.41
N TRP A 44 -7.87 1.96 -11.07
CA TRP A 44 -6.99 0.90 -11.55
C TRP A 44 -7.28 -0.44 -10.87
N MET A 45 -7.15 -1.52 -11.63
CA MET A 45 -7.09 -2.89 -11.14
C MET A 45 -5.70 -3.20 -10.56
N GLN A 46 -5.61 -4.27 -9.76
CA GLN A 46 -4.34 -4.71 -9.18
C GLN A 46 -3.28 -4.99 -10.25
N LYS A 47 -3.60 -5.68 -11.35
CA LYS A 47 -2.68 -5.89 -12.49
C LYS A 47 -2.10 -4.60 -13.08
N GLU A 48 -2.89 -3.52 -13.09
CA GLU A 48 -2.44 -2.25 -13.67
C GLU A 48 -1.44 -1.58 -12.73
N VAL A 49 -1.71 -1.61 -11.42
CA VAL A 49 -0.73 -1.20 -10.40
C VAL A 49 0.51 -2.08 -10.45
N ALA A 50 0.35 -3.39 -10.58
CA ALA A 50 1.43 -4.37 -10.61
C ALA A 50 2.37 -4.09 -11.79
N ALA A 51 1.81 -3.90 -12.99
CA ALA A 51 2.54 -3.51 -14.18
C ALA A 51 3.26 -2.15 -14.01
N LYS A 52 2.59 -1.15 -13.43
CA LYS A 52 3.20 0.17 -13.18
C LYS A 52 4.35 0.12 -12.19
N LEU A 53 4.24 -0.71 -11.16
CA LEU A 53 5.26 -0.87 -10.12
C LEU A 53 6.38 -1.85 -10.52
N GLY A 54 6.14 -2.71 -11.51
CA GLY A 54 7.06 -3.77 -11.95
C GLY A 54 7.12 -4.93 -10.97
N VAL A 55 5.97 -5.39 -10.47
CA VAL A 55 5.82 -6.47 -9.48
C VAL A 55 4.65 -7.37 -9.85
N ASP A 56 4.49 -8.50 -9.17
CA ASP A 56 3.34 -9.39 -9.35
C ASP A 56 2.06 -8.86 -8.67
N GLU A 57 0.89 -9.28 -9.16
CA GLU A 57 -0.41 -8.92 -8.55
C GLU A 57 -0.52 -9.32 -7.06
N SER A 58 0.07 -10.46 -6.67
CA SER A 58 0.07 -10.90 -5.27
C SER A 58 0.78 -9.90 -4.34
N ARG A 59 1.83 -9.25 -4.84
CA ARG A 59 2.55 -8.20 -4.11
C ARG A 59 1.68 -6.95 -3.96
N VAL A 60 0.91 -6.60 -4.98
CA VAL A 60 -0.06 -5.50 -4.89
C VAL A 60 -1.18 -5.85 -3.92
N SER A 61 -1.68 -7.08 -3.93
CA SER A 61 -2.69 -7.55 -2.97
C SER A 61 -2.20 -7.39 -1.52
N ASP A 62 -0.99 -7.89 -1.20
CA ASP A 62 -0.39 -7.76 0.14
C ASP A 62 -0.25 -6.28 0.55
N LEU A 63 0.11 -5.40 -0.39
CA LEU A 63 0.23 -3.96 -0.18
C LEU A 63 -1.12 -3.32 0.13
N LEU A 64 -2.13 -3.56 -0.72
CA LEU A 64 -3.47 -3.00 -0.57
C LEU A 64 -4.18 -3.47 0.71
N ARG A 65 -3.77 -4.63 1.22
CA ARG A 65 -4.22 -5.19 2.50
C ARG A 65 -3.44 -4.66 3.70
N GLY A 66 -2.45 -3.79 3.52
CA GLY A 66 -1.66 -3.24 4.62
C GLY A 66 -0.75 -4.26 5.31
N LYS A 67 -0.30 -5.31 4.60
CA LYS A 67 0.59 -6.36 5.15
C LYS A 67 2.03 -5.88 5.27
N ILE A 68 2.26 -4.90 6.16
CA ILE A 68 3.51 -4.15 6.32
C ILE A 68 4.73 -5.03 6.64
N GLU A 69 4.55 -6.21 7.22
CA GLU A 69 5.62 -7.19 7.48
C GLU A 69 6.28 -7.71 6.20
N SER A 70 5.56 -7.68 5.07
CA SER A 70 6.08 -8.16 3.78
C SER A 70 6.90 -7.11 3.02
N PHE A 71 7.10 -5.93 3.61
CA PHE A 71 7.77 -4.80 2.98
C PHE A 71 8.72 -4.07 3.94
N THR A 72 9.83 -3.61 3.39
CA THR A 72 10.65 -2.58 4.03
C THR A 72 10.06 -1.20 3.74
N LEU A 73 10.38 -0.20 4.58
CA LEU A 73 9.87 1.16 4.39
C LEU A 73 10.37 1.78 3.07
N ASP A 74 11.66 1.61 2.75
CA ASP A 74 12.27 2.09 1.51
C ASP A 74 11.57 1.52 0.26
N ARG A 75 11.18 0.23 0.30
CA ARG A 75 10.44 -0.42 -0.79
C ARG A 75 9.08 0.23 -1.02
N LEU A 76 8.34 0.52 0.06
CA LEU A 76 7.03 1.16 -0.04
C LEU A 76 7.12 2.60 -0.53
N ILE A 77 8.11 3.36 -0.04
CA ILE A 77 8.36 4.72 -0.54
C ILE A 77 8.72 4.70 -2.02
N GLY A 78 9.59 3.78 -2.47
CA GLY A 78 9.93 3.63 -3.88
C GLY A 78 8.73 3.26 -4.77
N TYR A 79 7.77 2.47 -4.26
CA TYR A 79 6.51 2.25 -4.98
C TYR A 79 5.63 3.50 -5.03
N ALA A 80 5.51 4.22 -3.91
CA ALA A 80 4.73 5.44 -3.85
C ALA A 80 5.29 6.52 -4.80
N GLU A 81 6.61 6.67 -4.89
CA GLU A 81 7.29 7.62 -5.79
C GLU A 81 7.00 7.32 -7.28
N LYS A 82 6.95 6.04 -7.68
CA LYS A 82 6.57 5.66 -9.05
C LYS A 82 5.14 6.06 -9.43
N LEU A 83 4.25 6.16 -8.44
CA LEU A 83 2.85 6.56 -8.63
C LEU A 83 2.64 8.07 -8.46
N HIS A 84 3.44 8.70 -7.60
CA HIS A 84 3.37 10.13 -7.31
C HIS A 84 4.70 10.82 -7.66
N PRO A 85 4.87 11.27 -8.92
CA PRO A 85 6.02 12.09 -9.28
C PRO A 85 6.10 13.33 -8.38
N GLY A 86 7.23 13.48 -7.68
CA GLY A 86 7.43 14.60 -6.74
C GLY A 86 6.99 14.32 -5.30
N LEU A 87 6.73 13.05 -4.94
CA LEU A 87 6.55 12.64 -3.54
C LEU A 87 7.70 13.19 -2.67
N ARG A 88 7.35 13.80 -1.54
CA ARG A 88 8.31 14.25 -0.52
C ARG A 88 8.00 13.56 0.80
N VAL A 89 9.03 12.99 1.42
CA VAL A 89 8.95 12.44 2.77
C VAL A 89 9.49 13.47 3.75
N GLN A 90 8.73 13.75 4.81
CA GLN A 90 9.15 14.65 5.89
C GLN A 90 9.13 13.87 7.20
N ILE A 91 10.19 14.03 7.99
CA ILE A 91 10.31 13.49 9.34
C ILE A 91 10.51 14.68 10.27
N SER A 92 9.69 14.76 11.31
CA SER A 92 9.71 15.82 12.30
C SER A 92 9.52 15.21 13.68
N ALA A 93 10.24 15.76 14.67
CA ALA A 93 10.01 15.46 16.07
C ALA A 93 9.08 16.53 16.68
N ALA A 94 8.39 16.16 17.77
CA ALA A 94 7.56 17.08 18.55
C ALA A 94 8.42 18.08 19.34
#